data_AF-A0A5E3XQ80-F1
#
_entry.id   AF-A0A5E3XQ80-F1
#
_cell.length_a   1.000
_cell.length_b   1.000
_cell.length_c   1.000
_cell.angle_alpha   90.00
_cell.angle_beta   90.00
_cell.angle_gamma   90.00
#
_symmetry.space_group_name_H-M   'P 1'
#
loop_
_entity.id
_entity.type
_entity.pdbx_description
1 polymer ?
#
loop_
_entity_poly.entity_id
_entity_poly.type
_entity_poly.pdbx_seq_one_letter_code
_entity_poly.pdbx_strand_id
1 'polypeptide(L)'
;MDPVTLITSLLPAEVIPAAHPALLAAPADNNDADDEAMSAAVLASMTLLQSDIRSIFSDRWKTRAEITIEIQERLMIYGVPPSVSINWVNTPAIQAVFEDRELSNRELYTLQMRILARDAETAALREEKRQLKLEREAILEVKRRMEREHRAMHSEFLEQYKVIREDGTFEQLSADERAKLEALAAGSREALGHKA
;
A
#
# COMPACT_ATOMS: atom_id res chain seq x y z
N MET A 1 -31.85 -25.14 36.33
CA MET A 1 -31.25 -25.74 35.13
C MET A 1 -32.19 -25.42 34.00
N ASP A 2 -31.86 -24.38 33.24
CA ASP A 2 -32.72 -23.89 32.17
C ASP A 2 -32.48 -24.70 30.90
N PRO A 3 -33.51 -25.02 30.11
CA PRO A 3 -33.35 -25.72 28.85
C PRO A 3 -32.73 -24.78 27.80
N VAL A 4 -31.66 -25.24 27.17
CA VAL A 4 -31.02 -24.56 26.03
C VAL A 4 -31.99 -24.57 24.85
N THR A 5 -32.59 -23.42 24.56
CA THR A 5 -33.29 -23.15 23.30
C THR A 5 -32.29 -23.19 22.15
N LEU A 6 -32.39 -24.23 21.32
CA LEU A 6 -31.77 -24.28 19.99
C LEU A 6 -32.36 -23.16 19.14
N ILE A 7 -31.58 -22.11 18.89
CA ILE A 7 -31.90 -21.08 17.90
C ILE A 7 -31.76 -21.73 16.53
N THR A 8 -32.89 -22.11 15.93
CA THR A 8 -32.96 -22.47 14.52
C THR A 8 -32.61 -21.24 13.70
N SER A 9 -31.45 -21.26 13.05
CA SER A 9 -31.06 -20.24 12.08
C SER A 9 -32.04 -20.29 10.91
N LEU A 10 -32.90 -19.29 10.80
CA LEU A 10 -33.70 -19.00 9.61
C LEU A 10 -32.76 -18.40 8.55
N LEU A 11 -31.99 -19.25 7.88
CA LEU A 11 -31.42 -18.90 6.58
C LEU A 11 -32.57 -18.82 5.58
N PRO A 12 -32.62 -17.80 4.70
CA PRO A 12 -33.58 -17.78 3.62
C PRO A 12 -33.34 -19.02 2.76
N ALA A 13 -34.41 -19.71 2.37
CA ALA A 13 -34.36 -20.86 1.48
C ALA A 13 -33.51 -20.50 0.26
N GLU A 14 -32.34 -21.12 0.15
CA GLU A 14 -31.52 -21.04 -1.04
C GLU A 14 -32.40 -21.49 -2.21
N VAL A 15 -32.56 -20.62 -3.21
CA VAL A 15 -33.24 -20.98 -4.44
C VAL A 15 -32.40 -22.07 -5.09
N ILE A 16 -32.76 -23.32 -4.84
CA ILE A 16 -32.17 -24.47 -5.53
C ILE A 16 -32.41 -24.21 -7.02
N PRO A 17 -31.36 -24.07 -7.84
CA PRO A 17 -31.53 -23.88 -9.28
C PRO A 17 -32.37 -25.04 -9.83
N ALA A 18 -33.23 -24.76 -10.80
CA ALA A 18 -34.00 -25.79 -11.50
C ALA A 18 -33.07 -26.95 -11.85
N ALA A 19 -33.51 -28.19 -11.54
CA ALA A 19 -32.69 -29.39 -11.69
C ALA A 19 -31.98 -29.39 -13.05
N HIS A 20 -30.65 -29.25 -13.04
CA HIS A 20 -29.87 -29.31 -14.26
C HIS A 20 -29.96 -30.74 -14.82
N PRO A 21 -30.00 -30.91 -16.16
CA PRO A 21 -29.95 -32.24 -16.74
C PRO A 21 -28.69 -32.94 -16.24
N ALA A 22 -28.89 -34.12 -15.63
CA ALA A 22 -27.84 -34.86 -14.96
C ALA A 22 -26.75 -35.23 -15.97
N LEU A 23 -25.48 -34.98 -15.60
CA LEU A 23 -24.33 -35.31 -16.44
C LEU A 23 -24.18 -36.82 -16.72
N LEU A 24 -24.87 -37.66 -15.95
CA LEU A 24 -24.83 -39.12 -16.03
C LEU A 24 -26.18 -39.75 -16.40
N ALA A 25 -27.12 -38.99 -16.99
CA ALA A 25 -28.39 -39.55 -17.45
C ALA A 25 -28.14 -40.70 -18.45
N ALA A 26 -28.68 -41.89 -18.17
CA ALA A 26 -28.56 -43.06 -19.04
C ALA A 26 -29.43 -42.87 -20.30
N PRO A 27 -28.98 -43.35 -21.49
CA PRO A 27 -29.79 -43.26 -22.70
C PRO A 27 -31.02 -44.16 -22.55
N ALA A 28 -32.21 -43.55 -22.59
CA ALA A 28 -33.47 -44.27 -22.68
C ALA A 28 -33.97 -44.18 -24.12
N ASP A 29 -34.09 -45.36 -24.75
CA ASP A 29 -34.69 -45.66 -26.06
C ASP A 29 -34.41 -44.71 -27.24
N ASN A 30 -33.59 -45.23 -28.17
CA ASN A 30 -33.20 -44.71 -29.48
C ASN A 30 -34.28 -43.88 -30.21
N ASN A 31 -34.13 -42.56 -30.18
CA ASN A 31 -34.69 -41.60 -31.13
C ASN A 31 -33.60 -40.55 -31.42
N ASP A 32 -33.18 -40.40 -32.68
CA ASP A 32 -32.07 -39.52 -33.06
C ASP A 32 -32.29 -38.04 -32.66
N ALA A 33 -33.55 -37.60 -32.58
CA ALA A 33 -33.91 -36.25 -32.13
C ALA A 33 -33.79 -36.05 -30.60
N ASP A 34 -34.01 -37.12 -29.83
CA ASP A 34 -33.87 -37.11 -28.37
C ASP A 34 -32.38 -37.19 -27.98
N ASP A 35 -31.56 -37.88 -28.78
CA ASP A 35 -30.10 -37.95 -28.62
C ASP A 35 -29.42 -36.59 -28.89
N GLU A 36 -29.85 -35.85 -29.92
CA GLU A 36 -29.30 -34.51 -30.21
C GLU A 36 -29.69 -33.50 -29.12
N ALA A 37 -30.94 -33.53 -28.64
CA ALA A 37 -31.40 -32.70 -27.53
C ALA A 37 -30.70 -33.04 -26.21
N MET A 38 -30.49 -34.34 -25.93
CA MET A 38 -29.75 -34.81 -24.75
C MET A 38 -28.28 -34.41 -24.82
N SER A 39 -27.65 -34.51 -25.99
CA SER A 39 -26.26 -34.07 -26.21
C SER A 39 -26.10 -32.56 -25.99
N ALA A 40 -27.02 -31.75 -26.51
CA ALA A 40 -27.03 -30.31 -26.29
C ALA A 40 -27.25 -29.93 -24.82
N ALA A 41 -28.13 -30.65 -24.12
CA ALA A 41 -28.40 -30.45 -22.69
C ALA A 41 -27.18 -30.80 -21.82
N VAL A 42 -26.49 -31.92 -22.12
CA VAL A 42 -25.25 -32.31 -21.44
C VAL A 42 -24.15 -31.28 -21.67
N LEU A 43 -23.97 -30.80 -22.90
CA LEU A 43 -22.97 -29.77 -23.21
C LEU A 43 -23.25 -28.46 -22.46
N ALA A 44 -24.53 -28.05 -22.36
CA ALA A 44 -24.93 -26.88 -21.58
C ALA A 44 -24.61 -27.06 -20.08
N SER A 45 -24.96 -28.21 -19.49
CA SER A 45 -24.61 -28.54 -18.10
C SER A 45 -23.10 -28.54 -17.86
N MET A 46 -22.30 -29.08 -18.78
CA MET A 46 -20.83 -29.07 -18.68
C MET A 46 -20.26 -27.64 -18.72
N THR A 47 -20.83 -26.79 -19.57
CA THR A 47 -20.40 -25.39 -19.70
C THR A 47 -20.67 -24.61 -18.41
N LEU A 48 -21.85 -24.80 -17.81
CA LEU A 48 -22.22 -24.18 -16.54
C LEU A 48 -21.36 -24.71 -15.38
N LEU A 49 -21.16 -26.04 -15.29
CA LEU A 49 -20.26 -26.64 -14.30
C LEU A 49 -18.84 -26.08 -14.42
N GLN A 50 -18.32 -25.93 -15.63
CA GLN A 50 -16.99 -25.34 -15.84
C GLN A 50 -16.92 -23.90 -15.33
N SER A 51 -17.97 -23.10 -15.57
CA SER A 51 -18.06 -21.73 -15.04
C SER A 51 -18.09 -21.71 -13.51
N ASP A 52 -18.89 -22.57 -12.90
CA ASP A 52 -19.00 -22.69 -11.44
C ASP A 52 -17.66 -23.09 -10.81
N ILE A 53 -16.99 -24.10 -11.37
CA ILE A 53 -15.66 -24.53 -10.92
C ILE A 53 -14.65 -23.38 -11.02
N ARG A 54 -14.61 -22.65 -12.15
CA ARG A 54 -13.73 -21.49 -12.30
C ARG A 54 -14.00 -20.42 -11.25
N SER A 55 -15.27 -20.17 -10.94
CA SER A 55 -15.66 -19.22 -9.88
C SER A 55 -15.12 -19.66 -8.52
N ILE A 56 -15.23 -20.95 -8.17
CA ILE A 56 -14.70 -21.49 -6.91
C ILE A 56 -13.18 -21.27 -6.81
N PHE A 57 -12.45 -21.59 -7.88
CA PHE A 57 -10.98 -21.42 -7.91
C PHE A 57 -10.52 -19.96 -7.93
N SER A 58 -11.41 -19.02 -8.31
CA SER A 58 -11.08 -17.58 -8.39
C SER A 58 -10.86 -16.94 -7.03
N ASP A 59 -11.53 -17.43 -5.99
CA ASP A 59 -11.31 -16.97 -4.63
C ASP A 59 -9.99 -17.52 -4.11
N ARG A 60 -9.04 -16.63 -3.85
CA ARG A 60 -7.66 -16.97 -3.46
C ARG A 60 -7.54 -17.28 -1.97
N TRP A 61 -8.51 -16.87 -1.17
CA TRP A 61 -8.47 -17.02 0.29
C TRP A 61 -8.99 -18.38 0.75
N LYS A 62 -9.76 -19.07 -0.11
CA LYS A 62 -10.23 -20.41 0.18
C LYS A 62 -9.07 -21.39 0.26
N THR A 63 -9.12 -22.20 1.30
CA THR A 63 -8.27 -23.37 1.51
C THR A 63 -8.63 -24.46 0.50
N ARG A 64 -7.72 -25.42 0.33
CA ARG A 64 -7.96 -26.60 -0.50
C ARG A 64 -9.18 -27.40 -0.03
N ALA A 65 -9.40 -27.48 1.29
CA ALA A 65 -10.56 -28.18 1.86
C ALA A 65 -11.88 -27.50 1.48
N GLU A 66 -11.96 -26.17 1.62
CA GLU A 66 -13.15 -25.40 1.25
C GLU A 66 -13.46 -25.52 -0.25
N ILE A 67 -12.44 -25.38 -1.11
CA ILE A 67 -12.61 -25.56 -2.55
C ILE A 67 -13.07 -26.99 -2.88
N THR A 68 -12.52 -28.00 -2.19
CA THR A 68 -12.89 -29.40 -2.40
C THR A 68 -14.36 -29.64 -2.07
N ILE A 69 -14.83 -29.11 -0.94
CA ILE A 69 -16.23 -29.20 -0.52
C ILE A 69 -17.13 -28.52 -1.54
N GLU A 70 -16.81 -27.29 -1.94
CA GLU A 70 -17.64 -26.56 -2.91
C GLU A 70 -17.67 -27.23 -4.30
N ILE A 71 -16.56 -27.80 -4.76
CA ILE A 71 -16.56 -28.57 -6.02
C ILE A 71 -17.47 -29.80 -5.89
N GLN A 72 -17.41 -30.51 -4.77
CA GLN A 72 -18.27 -31.68 -4.54
C GLN A 72 -19.76 -31.30 -4.48
N GLU A 73 -20.09 -30.20 -3.81
CA GLU A 73 -21.46 -29.66 -3.76
C GLU A 73 -21.96 -29.28 -5.15
N ARG A 74 -21.14 -28.60 -5.97
CA ARG A 74 -21.50 -28.29 -7.36
C ARG A 74 -21.73 -29.55 -8.17
N LEU A 75 -20.82 -30.52 -8.10
CA LEU A 75 -20.95 -31.79 -8.83
C LEU A 75 -22.25 -32.52 -8.46
N MET A 76 -22.68 -32.47 -7.20
CA MET A 76 -23.96 -33.04 -6.76
C MET A 76 -25.16 -32.33 -7.40
N ILE A 77 -25.14 -30.99 -7.54
CA ILE A 77 -26.20 -30.22 -8.22
C ILE A 77 -26.36 -30.67 -9.68
N TYR A 78 -25.27 -31.06 -10.35
CA TYR A 78 -25.30 -31.59 -11.71
C TYR A 78 -25.48 -33.12 -11.78
N GLY A 79 -25.90 -33.75 -10.68
CA GLY A 79 -26.29 -35.17 -10.63
C GLY A 79 -25.12 -36.16 -10.51
N VAL A 80 -23.92 -35.71 -10.15
CA VAL A 80 -22.78 -36.61 -9.91
C VAL A 80 -22.84 -37.15 -8.47
N PRO A 81 -22.87 -38.49 -8.26
CA PRO A 81 -22.91 -39.07 -6.93
C PRO A 81 -21.67 -38.74 -6.08
N PRO A 82 -21.80 -38.61 -4.74
CA PRO A 82 -20.67 -38.32 -3.86
C PRO A 82 -19.48 -39.29 -3.99
N SER A 83 -19.76 -40.58 -4.18
CA SER A 83 -18.71 -41.59 -4.38
C SER A 83 -17.88 -41.37 -5.64
N VAL A 84 -18.48 -40.79 -6.69
CA VAL A 84 -17.82 -40.47 -7.96
C VAL A 84 -17.11 -39.12 -7.87
N SER A 85 -17.73 -38.11 -7.25
CA SER A 85 -17.15 -36.78 -7.10
C SER A 85 -15.87 -36.81 -6.26
N ILE A 86 -15.82 -37.62 -5.21
CA ILE A 86 -14.60 -37.84 -4.40
C ILE A 86 -13.45 -38.37 -5.28
N ASN A 87 -13.72 -39.35 -6.14
CA ASN A 87 -12.69 -39.91 -7.02
C ASN A 87 -12.22 -38.88 -8.06
N TRP A 88 -13.13 -38.07 -8.60
CA TRP A 88 -12.79 -37.01 -9.55
C TRP A 88 -11.85 -35.99 -8.91
N VAL A 89 -12.23 -35.43 -7.76
CA VAL A 89 -11.38 -34.45 -7.05
C VAL A 89 -10.00 -35.03 -6.72
N ASN A 90 -9.91 -36.32 -6.38
CA ASN A 90 -8.65 -36.99 -6.06
C ASN A 90 -7.81 -37.42 -7.27
N THR A 91 -8.23 -37.11 -8.50
CA THR A 91 -7.46 -37.42 -9.70
C THR A 91 -6.14 -36.63 -9.72
N PRO A 92 -4.99 -37.23 -10.12
CA PRO A 92 -3.69 -36.55 -10.12
C PRO A 92 -3.69 -35.19 -10.85
N ALA A 93 -4.46 -35.07 -11.93
CA ALA A 93 -4.60 -33.82 -12.67
C ALA A 93 -5.22 -32.69 -11.83
N ILE A 94 -6.26 -32.98 -11.03
CA ILE A 94 -6.91 -31.98 -10.17
C ILE A 94 -6.01 -31.65 -8.97
N GLN A 95 -5.29 -32.65 -8.45
CA GLN A 95 -4.32 -32.43 -7.37
C GLN A 95 -3.17 -31.51 -7.79
N ALA A 96 -2.65 -31.68 -9.02
CA ALA A 96 -1.67 -30.76 -9.59
C ALA A 96 -2.20 -29.31 -9.67
N VAL A 97 -3.48 -29.12 -10.06
CA VAL A 97 -4.11 -27.78 -10.08
C VAL A 97 -4.17 -27.15 -8.69
N PHE A 98 -4.44 -27.94 -7.64
CA PHE A 98 -4.40 -27.45 -6.26
C PHE A 98 -2.99 -27.02 -5.85
N GLU A 99 -1.98 -27.83 -6.17
CA GLU A 99 -0.58 -27.54 -5.86
C GLU A 99 -0.10 -26.27 -6.57
N ASP A 100 -0.39 -26.13 -7.86
CA ASP A 100 -0.06 -24.94 -8.66
C ASP A 100 -0.71 -23.68 -8.11
N ARG A 101 -1.98 -23.78 -7.67
CA ARG A 101 -2.69 -22.66 -7.02
C ARG A 101 -2.04 -22.29 -5.69
N GLU A 102 -1.71 -23.27 -4.86
CA GLU A 102 -1.05 -23.02 -3.57
C GLU A 102 0.33 -22.39 -3.74
N LEU A 103 1.09 -22.81 -4.76
CA LEU A 103 2.37 -22.20 -5.12
C LEU A 103 2.17 -20.75 -5.57
N SER A 104 1.24 -20.51 -6.50
CA SER A 104 0.91 -19.18 -7.01
C SER A 104 0.48 -18.22 -5.89
N ASN A 105 -0.33 -18.70 -4.95
CA ASN A 105 -0.78 -17.91 -3.80
C ASN A 105 0.39 -17.56 -2.86
N ARG A 106 1.32 -18.50 -2.63
CA ARG A 106 2.53 -18.26 -1.82
C ARG A 106 3.46 -17.23 -2.46
N GLU A 107 3.68 -17.32 -3.77
CA GLU A 107 4.49 -16.37 -4.52
C GLU A 107 3.87 -14.96 -4.50
N LEU A 108 2.56 -14.88 -4.70
CA LEU A 108 1.81 -13.62 -4.64
C LEU A 108 1.87 -12.99 -3.26
N TYR A 109 1.67 -13.77 -2.20
CA TYR A 109 1.81 -13.30 -0.81
C TYR A 109 3.22 -12.74 -0.57
N THR A 110 4.25 -13.46 -1.01
CA THR A 110 5.64 -13.02 -0.89
C THR A 110 5.88 -11.70 -1.62
N LEU A 111 5.34 -11.55 -2.83
CA LEU A 111 5.42 -10.31 -3.59
C LEU A 111 4.71 -9.15 -2.89
N GLN A 112 3.49 -9.37 -2.39
CA GLN A 112 2.71 -8.37 -1.66
C GLN A 112 3.44 -7.90 -0.39
N MET A 113 4.04 -8.83 0.36
CA MET A 113 4.84 -8.49 1.54
C MET A 113 6.08 -7.67 1.20
N ARG A 114 6.74 -7.94 0.06
CA ARG A 114 7.87 -7.11 -0.42
C ARG A 114 7.41 -5.71 -0.81
N ILE A 115 6.27 -5.58 -1.47
CA ILE A 115 5.69 -4.27 -1.82
C ILE A 115 5.38 -3.49 -0.54
N LEU A 116 4.72 -4.13 0.43
CA LEU A 116 4.40 -3.50 1.71
C LEU A 116 5.66 -3.04 2.47
N ALA A 117 6.72 -3.85 2.48
CA ALA A 117 7.99 -3.47 3.09
C ALA A 117 8.62 -2.25 2.40
N ARG A 118 8.59 -2.22 1.07
CA ARG A 118 9.06 -1.08 0.28
C ARG A 118 8.22 0.17 0.57
N ASP A 119 6.91 0.05 0.65
CA ASP A 119 6.03 1.19 0.94
C ASP A 119 6.32 1.77 2.33
N ALA A 120 6.54 0.92 3.33
CA ALA A 120 6.96 1.33 4.67
C ALA A 120 8.32 2.06 4.65
N GLU A 121 9.30 1.55 3.93
CA GLU A 121 10.61 2.20 3.75
C GLU A 121 10.46 3.58 3.09
N THR A 122 9.65 3.68 2.02
CA THR A 122 9.44 4.98 1.36
C THR A 122 8.71 5.97 2.26
N ALA A 123 7.83 5.53 3.15
CA ALA A 123 7.17 6.39 4.13
C ALA A 123 8.19 6.92 5.15
N ALA A 124 9.07 6.07 5.66
CA ALA A 124 10.15 6.47 6.57
C ALA A 124 11.09 7.51 5.93
N LEU A 125 11.52 7.28 4.68
CA LEU A 125 12.37 8.22 3.95
C LEU A 125 11.69 9.57 3.68
N ARG A 126 10.36 9.58 3.44
CA ARG A 126 9.60 10.83 3.29
C ARG A 126 9.58 11.63 4.59
N GLU A 127 9.42 10.96 5.72
CA GLU A 127 9.42 11.60 7.03
C GLU A 127 10.81 12.13 7.40
N GLU A 128 11.87 11.35 7.18
CA GLU A 128 13.25 11.81 7.38
C GLU A 128 13.54 13.05 6.53
N LYS A 129 13.16 13.05 5.25
CA LYS A 129 13.29 14.21 4.36
C LYS A 129 12.54 15.44 4.88
N ARG A 130 11.40 15.24 5.55
CA ARG A 130 10.63 16.33 6.17
C ARG A 130 11.39 16.93 7.36
N GLN A 131 11.96 16.09 8.22
CA GLN A 131 12.76 16.53 9.36
C GLN A 131 14.00 17.32 8.91
N LEU A 132 14.75 16.79 7.94
CA LEU A 132 15.93 17.47 7.40
C LEU A 132 15.61 18.85 6.78
N LYS A 133 14.40 19.01 6.19
CA LYS A 133 13.96 20.32 5.70
C LYS A 133 13.71 21.30 6.84
N LEU A 134 13.02 20.86 7.90
CA LEU A 134 12.76 21.70 9.08
C LEU A 134 14.07 22.11 9.78
N GLU A 135 15.01 21.18 9.93
CA GLU A 135 16.34 21.47 10.48
C GLU A 135 17.09 22.50 9.63
N ARG A 136 17.09 22.33 8.30
CA ARG A 136 17.70 23.28 7.39
C ARG A 136 17.08 24.68 7.52
N GLU A 137 15.76 24.76 7.60
CA GLU A 137 15.04 26.03 7.78
C GLU A 137 15.40 26.69 9.12
N ALA A 138 15.51 25.92 10.20
CA ALA A 138 15.94 26.42 11.51
C ALA A 138 17.37 26.98 11.47
N ILE A 139 18.32 26.27 10.83
CA ILE A 139 19.70 26.73 10.67
C ILE A 139 19.75 28.04 9.87
N LEU A 140 18.97 28.13 8.78
CA LEU A 140 18.91 29.34 7.96
C LEU A 140 18.34 30.52 8.74
N GLU A 141 17.35 30.29 9.60
CA GLU A 141 16.78 31.36 10.42
C GLU A 141 17.78 31.87 11.47
N VAL A 142 18.51 30.96 12.14
CA VAL A 142 19.62 31.35 13.03
C VAL A 142 20.67 32.15 12.28
N LYS A 143 21.07 31.70 11.08
CA LYS A 143 22.03 32.43 10.25
C LYS A 143 21.57 33.84 9.92
N ARG A 144 20.32 34.00 9.45
CA ARG A 144 19.74 35.33 9.16
C ARG A 144 19.67 36.21 10.39
N ARG A 145 19.38 35.63 11.55
CA ARG A 145 19.36 36.36 12.83
C ARG A 145 20.76 36.86 13.17
N MET A 146 21.77 36.00 13.11
CA MET A 146 23.16 36.41 13.35
C MET A 146 23.63 37.48 12.36
N GLU A 147 23.28 37.35 11.08
CA GLU A 147 23.61 38.37 10.07
C GLU A 147 22.96 39.73 10.41
N ARG A 148 21.71 39.74 10.90
CA ARG A 148 21.03 40.96 11.36
C ARG A 148 21.71 41.56 12.60
N GLU A 149 22.02 40.74 13.59
CA GLU A 149 22.70 41.17 14.83
C GLU A 149 24.10 41.73 14.51
N HIS A 150 24.86 41.08 13.64
CA HIS A 150 26.18 41.54 13.21
C HIS A 150 26.12 42.87 12.45
N ARG A 151 25.13 43.04 11.56
CA ARG A 151 24.90 44.33 10.88
C ARG A 151 24.49 45.42 11.88
N ALA A 152 23.65 45.11 12.86
CA ALA A 152 23.26 46.07 13.89
C ALA A 152 24.47 46.54 14.70
N MET A 153 25.36 45.61 15.10
CA MET A 153 26.60 45.93 15.81
C MET A 153 27.50 46.88 15.01
N HIS A 154 27.72 46.61 13.71
CA HIS A 154 28.50 47.52 12.86
C HIS A 154 27.83 48.88 12.69
N SER A 155 26.51 48.94 12.57
CA SER A 155 25.77 50.20 12.48
C SER A 155 25.90 51.01 13.76
N GLU A 156 25.76 50.38 14.93
CA GLU A 156 25.91 51.03 16.22
C GLU A 156 27.32 51.56 16.44
N PHE A 157 28.34 50.75 16.11
CA PHE A 157 29.73 51.19 16.17
C PHE A 157 29.98 52.43 15.29
N LEU A 158 29.43 52.48 14.07
CA LEU A 158 29.61 53.63 13.18
C LEU A 158 28.91 54.89 13.69
N GLU A 159 27.74 54.77 14.31
CA GLU A 159 27.06 55.89 14.96
C GLU A 159 27.88 56.42 16.15
N GLN A 160 28.39 55.53 17.00
CA GLN A 160 29.27 55.93 18.11
C GLN A 160 30.56 56.59 17.60
N TYR A 161 31.17 56.02 16.57
CA TYR A 161 32.36 56.60 15.92
C TYR A 161 32.09 58.00 15.38
N LYS A 162 30.91 58.23 14.79
CA LYS A 162 30.50 59.55 14.30
C LYS A 162 30.39 60.56 15.45
N VAL A 163 29.76 60.19 16.55
CA VAL A 163 29.67 61.04 17.76
C VAL A 163 31.06 61.41 18.27
N ILE A 164 31.97 60.44 18.41
CA ILE A 164 33.35 60.66 18.87
C ILE A 164 34.12 61.63 17.95
N ARG A 165 33.84 61.63 16.64
CA ARG A 165 34.43 62.61 15.71
C ARG A 165 33.80 63.99 15.84
N GLU A 166 32.51 64.09 16.12
CA GLU A 166 31.77 65.35 16.18
C GLU A 166 31.95 66.10 17.52
N ASP A 167 32.15 65.39 18.63
CA ASP A 167 32.30 65.96 19.97
C ASP A 167 33.75 66.37 20.33
N GLY A 168 34.71 66.14 19.43
CA GLY A 168 36.12 66.46 19.61
C GLY A 168 36.91 65.46 20.46
N THR A 169 36.27 64.39 20.96
CA THR A 169 36.95 63.35 21.77
C THR A 169 37.96 62.58 20.93
N PHE A 170 37.72 62.46 19.62
CA PHE A 170 38.66 61.87 18.66
C PHE A 170 40.03 62.58 18.65
N GLU A 171 40.05 63.89 18.89
CA GLU A 171 41.24 64.74 18.85
C GLU A 171 42.11 64.64 20.13
N GLN A 172 41.61 63.95 21.14
CA GLN A 172 42.32 63.68 22.40
C GLN A 172 43.08 62.34 22.38
N LEU A 173 42.75 61.46 21.43
CA LEU A 173 43.40 60.15 21.26
C LEU A 173 44.80 60.28 20.65
N SER A 174 45.67 59.31 20.94
CA SER A 174 46.98 59.19 20.29
C SER A 174 46.84 58.84 18.79
N ALA A 175 47.89 59.11 18.00
CA ALA A 175 47.89 58.80 16.56
C ALA A 175 47.61 57.31 16.28
N ASP A 176 48.17 56.42 17.09
CA ASP A 176 47.96 54.97 16.97
C ASP A 176 46.53 54.54 17.28
N GLU A 177 45.89 55.15 18.29
CA GLU A 177 44.50 54.88 18.65
C GLU A 177 43.53 55.38 17.59
N ARG A 178 43.79 56.55 17.00
CA ARG A 178 43.00 57.07 15.87
C ARG A 178 43.08 56.16 14.66
N ALA A 179 44.28 55.72 14.30
CA ALA A 179 44.48 54.81 13.17
C ALA A 179 43.72 53.49 13.36
N LYS A 180 43.71 52.95 14.60
CA LYS A 180 42.93 51.74 14.93
C LYS A 180 41.42 51.97 14.82
N LEU A 181 40.91 53.08 15.34
CA LEU A 181 39.48 53.41 15.25
C LEU A 181 39.03 53.66 13.80
N GLU A 182 39.84 54.34 13.00
CA GLU A 182 39.58 54.54 11.57
C GLU A 182 39.59 53.22 10.80
N ALA A 183 40.54 52.33 11.09
CA ALA A 183 40.59 50.99 10.49
C ALA A 183 39.36 50.15 10.86
N LEU A 184 38.90 50.20 12.11
CA LEU A 184 37.67 49.54 12.56
C LEU A 184 36.41 50.13 11.91
N ALA A 185 36.37 51.45 11.70
CA ALA A 185 35.28 52.11 10.99
C ALA A 185 35.26 51.77 9.50
N ALA A 186 36.43 51.71 8.85
CA ALA A 186 36.54 51.24 7.48
C ALA A 186 36.06 49.78 7.34
N GLY A 187 36.54 48.88 8.22
CA GLY A 187 36.10 47.48 8.24
C GLY A 187 34.59 47.33 8.51
N SER A 188 34.02 48.17 9.38
CA SER A 188 32.56 48.15 9.64
C SER A 188 31.73 48.67 8.46
N ARG A 189 32.21 49.67 7.72
CA ARG A 189 31.56 50.14 6.48
C ARG A 189 31.59 49.06 5.41
N GLU A 190 32.73 48.40 5.22
CA GLU A 190 32.89 47.29 4.29
C GLU A 190 31.95 46.12 4.64
N ALA A 191 31.88 45.75 5.92
CA ALA A 191 30.99 44.68 6.41
C ALA A 191 29.49 44.99 6.18
N LEU A 192 29.11 46.27 6.15
CA LEU A 192 27.76 46.72 5.80
C LEU A 192 27.52 46.89 4.29
N GLY A 193 28.56 46.76 3.47
CA GLY A 193 28.50 46.99 2.02
C GLY A 193 28.48 48.47 1.63
N HIS A 194 28.81 49.38 2.54
CA HIS A 194 29.11 50.75 2.18
C HIS A 194 30.49 50.77 1.53
N LYS A 195 30.56 51.08 0.23
CA LYS A 195 31.85 51.25 -0.44
C LYS A 195 32.65 52.36 0.25
N ALA A 196 33.92 52.06 0.51
CA ALA A 196 34.91 52.99 1.03
C ALA A 196 35.09 54.21 0.13
#